data_AF-A0A969C2D3-F1
#
_entry.id   AF-A0A969C2D3-F1
#
_cell.length_a   1.000
_cell.length_b   1.000
_cell.length_c   1.000
_cell.angle_alpha   90.00
_cell.angle_beta   90.00
_cell.angle_gamma   90.00
#
_symmetry.space_group_name_H-M   'P 1'
#
loop_
_entity.id
_entity.type
_entity.pdbx_description
1 polymer ?
#
loop_
_entity_poly.entity_id
_entity_poly.type
_entity_poly.pdbx_seq_one_letter_code
_entity_poly.pdbx_strand_id
1 'polypeptide(L)'
;MNDGASGQIIAAHNADQQFAIGSTFKLYILAELSAEVKAGKRQWSDVVPLSQRSFSSTATDRWPENSPVTLQTLALQMISVSDNSATDTLLHALGRENVERKLAQIGHSAPDRTLPFLSTVEAFALKAPANKALYDRYIKASEAEQRRIIASEKAKLGFAQVDDSTFNDGPVHIDTIEWFASPIDLSNLLNHIRRAGDTKMLEIMQVNSGIGKAEASKWNYLGYKGGSEPGVISMSFLLQSKNGDWYTVSGSWNNPAKQVNDTQFIC
;
A
#
# COMPACT_ATOMS: atom_id res chain seq x y z
N MET A 1 5.63 -27.76 -20.21
CA MET A 1 6.05 -27.01 -19.02
C MET A 1 6.60 -25.70 -19.53
N ASN A 2 5.84 -24.63 -19.37
CA ASN A 2 6.22 -23.27 -19.70
C ASN A 2 5.83 -22.44 -18.47
N ASP A 3 6.80 -22.30 -17.58
CA ASP A 3 6.59 -22.14 -16.14
C ASP A 3 6.77 -20.66 -15.71
N GLY A 4 6.34 -19.72 -16.56
CA GLY A 4 6.70 -18.30 -16.40
C GLY A 4 6.04 -17.29 -17.34
N ALA A 5 4.84 -17.56 -17.88
CA ALA A 5 4.17 -16.54 -18.69
C ALA A 5 3.70 -15.38 -17.78
N SER A 6 4.42 -14.26 -17.83
CA SER A 6 3.84 -12.94 -17.54
C SER A 6 2.51 -12.82 -18.29
N GLY A 7 1.47 -12.33 -17.63
CA GLY A 7 0.16 -12.15 -18.26
C GLY A 7 0.28 -11.39 -19.59
N GLN A 8 -0.56 -11.70 -20.56
CA GLN A 8 -0.56 -10.98 -21.83
C GLN A 8 -1.03 -9.54 -21.60
N ILE A 9 -0.21 -8.56 -21.98
CA ILE A 9 -0.59 -7.15 -21.96
C ILE A 9 -1.62 -6.91 -23.06
N ILE A 10 -2.82 -6.46 -22.67
CA ILE A 10 -3.90 -6.11 -23.59
C ILE A 10 -3.77 -4.66 -24.05
N ALA A 11 -3.45 -3.75 -23.13
CA ALA A 11 -3.21 -2.34 -23.37
C ALA A 11 -2.23 -1.79 -22.34
N ALA A 12 -1.40 -0.83 -22.75
CA ALA A 12 -0.40 -0.21 -21.89
C ALA A 12 -0.13 1.23 -22.32
N HIS A 13 0.07 2.10 -21.34
CA HIS A 13 0.62 3.44 -21.51
C HIS A 13 1.53 3.72 -20.32
N ASN A 14 2.80 4.03 -20.58
CA ASN A 14 3.84 4.23 -19.55
C ASN A 14 3.85 3.10 -18.48
N ALA A 15 3.66 1.86 -18.90
CA ALA A 15 3.42 0.74 -17.97
C ALA A 15 4.63 0.34 -17.11
N ASP A 16 5.84 0.74 -17.52
CA ASP A 16 7.09 0.57 -16.75
C ASP A 16 7.45 1.82 -15.92
N GLN A 17 6.74 2.94 -16.10
CA GLN A 17 7.02 4.17 -15.36
C GLN A 17 6.64 3.98 -13.90
N GLN A 18 7.55 4.36 -13.02
CA GLN A 18 7.36 4.35 -11.57
C GLN A 18 6.58 5.59 -11.14
N PHE A 19 5.45 5.39 -10.48
CA PHE A 19 4.59 6.43 -9.91
C PHE A 19 4.57 6.33 -8.39
N ALA A 20 4.35 7.43 -7.69
CA ALA A 20 3.83 7.39 -6.34
C ALA A 20 2.44 6.74 -6.36
N ILE A 21 2.21 5.74 -5.51
CA ILE A 21 0.99 4.91 -5.55
C ILE A 21 0.07 5.09 -4.34
N GLY A 22 0.45 5.96 -3.40
CA GLY A 22 -0.25 6.14 -2.13
C GLY A 22 -0.55 4.79 -1.48
N SER A 23 -1.70 4.69 -0.82
CA SER A 23 -2.15 3.47 -0.12
C SER A 23 -2.34 2.19 -0.97
N THR A 24 -1.99 2.16 -2.26
CA THR A 24 -1.94 0.92 -3.04
C THR A 24 -0.82 -0.01 -2.53
N PHE A 25 0.25 0.55 -1.93
CA PHE A 25 1.39 -0.21 -1.38
C PHE A 25 0.97 -1.28 -0.35
N LYS A 26 -0.18 -1.07 0.32
CA LYS A 26 -0.73 -1.96 1.34
C LYS A 26 -0.99 -3.38 0.83
N LEU A 27 -1.10 -3.55 -0.48
CA LEU A 27 -1.15 -4.86 -1.12
C LEU A 27 0.12 -5.69 -0.88
N TYR A 28 1.31 -5.08 -0.74
CA TYR A 28 2.54 -5.79 -0.39
C TYR A 28 2.49 -6.33 1.05
N ILE A 29 1.94 -5.54 1.98
CA ILE A 29 1.72 -5.98 3.38
C ILE A 29 0.72 -7.13 3.42
N LEU A 30 -0.38 -7.03 2.67
CA LEU A 30 -1.38 -8.08 2.55
C LEU A 30 -0.78 -9.39 1.99
N ALA A 31 0.05 -9.28 0.94
CA ALA A 31 0.72 -10.43 0.34
C ALA A 31 1.69 -11.10 1.32
N GLU A 32 2.43 -10.33 2.13
CA GLU A 32 3.30 -10.91 3.16
C GLU A 32 2.49 -11.58 4.29
N LEU A 33 1.41 -10.95 4.77
CA LEU A 33 0.54 -11.56 5.76
C LEU A 33 -0.01 -12.91 5.29
N SER A 34 -0.54 -12.97 4.06
CA SER A 34 -1.02 -14.23 3.47
C SER A 34 0.10 -15.27 3.35
N ALA A 35 1.32 -14.85 3.00
CA ALA A 35 2.47 -15.75 2.93
C ALA A 35 2.85 -16.32 4.30
N GLU A 36 2.86 -15.52 5.36
CA GLU A 36 3.13 -15.99 6.72
C GLU A 36 2.03 -16.93 7.25
N VAL A 37 0.76 -16.66 6.93
CA VAL A 37 -0.35 -17.55 7.25
C VAL A 37 -0.22 -18.88 6.52
N LYS A 38 0.04 -18.86 5.21
CA LYS A 38 0.23 -20.08 4.42
C LYS A 38 1.44 -20.91 4.89
N ALA A 39 2.47 -20.25 5.41
CA ALA A 39 3.63 -20.91 5.99
C ALA A 39 3.39 -21.45 7.43
N GLY A 40 2.19 -21.25 7.99
CA GLY A 40 1.85 -21.68 9.35
C GLY A 40 2.55 -20.88 10.46
N LYS A 41 3.17 -19.74 10.13
CA LYS A 41 3.80 -18.86 11.13
C LYS A 41 2.78 -18.06 11.93
N ARG A 42 1.62 -17.80 11.34
CA ARG A 42 0.51 -17.03 11.89
C ARG A 42 -0.82 -17.63 11.45
N GLN A 43 -1.89 -17.18 12.10
CA GLN A 43 -3.25 -17.42 11.69
C GLN A 43 -3.98 -16.10 11.51
N TRP A 44 -4.94 -16.04 10.60
CA TRP A 44 -5.82 -14.88 10.42
C TRP A 44 -6.52 -14.45 11.74
N SER A 45 -6.77 -15.42 12.64
CA SER A 45 -7.36 -15.21 13.96
C SER A 45 -6.39 -14.77 15.05
N ASP A 46 -5.08 -14.72 14.79
CA ASP A 46 -4.10 -14.27 15.78
C ASP A 46 -4.41 -12.85 16.22
N VAL A 47 -4.35 -12.61 17.52
CA VAL A 47 -4.66 -11.32 18.14
C VAL A 47 -3.37 -10.57 18.42
N VAL A 48 -3.30 -9.33 17.97
CA VAL A 48 -2.22 -8.39 18.25
C VAL A 48 -2.81 -7.08 18.79
N PRO A 49 -2.05 -6.31 19.59
CA PRO A 49 -2.48 -4.98 19.99
C PRO A 49 -2.49 -4.04 18.78
N LEU A 50 -3.52 -3.19 18.66
CA LEU A 50 -3.46 -1.98 17.84
C LEU A 50 -2.39 -1.05 18.42
N SER A 51 -1.15 -1.23 17.96
CA SER A 51 0.06 -0.67 18.59
C SER A 51 0.57 0.58 17.91
N GLN A 52 0.17 0.84 16.67
CA GLN A 52 0.60 1.99 15.89
C GLN A 52 -0.59 2.93 15.63
N ARG A 53 -0.37 4.22 15.87
CA ARG A 53 -1.30 5.29 15.47
C ARG A 53 -0.75 5.99 14.24
N SER A 54 -1.64 6.32 13.30
CA SER A 54 -1.31 7.08 12.11
C SER A 54 -2.46 7.99 11.66
N PHE A 55 -2.12 9.02 10.89
CA PHE A 55 -3.07 9.96 10.30
C PHE A 55 -3.96 9.25 9.25
N SER A 56 -5.19 9.74 9.02
CA SER A 56 -6.16 9.14 8.10
C SER A 56 -6.49 7.66 8.43
N SER A 57 -6.92 7.44 9.68
CA SER A 57 -7.27 6.11 10.22
C SER A 57 -8.70 6.09 10.77
N THR A 58 -9.68 6.51 9.98
CA THR A 58 -11.06 6.74 10.42
C THR A 58 -11.75 5.52 11.05
N ALA A 59 -11.27 4.30 10.77
CA ALA A 59 -11.85 3.10 11.38
C ALA A 59 -11.35 2.85 12.80
N THR A 60 -10.11 3.27 13.11
CA THR A 60 -9.42 2.93 14.36
C THR A 60 -8.97 4.14 15.18
N ASP A 61 -9.14 5.37 14.69
CA ASP A 61 -8.65 6.62 15.29
C ASP A 61 -9.04 6.82 16.76
N ARG A 62 -10.26 6.41 17.14
CA ARG A 62 -10.84 6.57 18.48
C ARG A 62 -10.79 5.29 19.30
N TRP A 63 -10.15 4.23 18.82
CA TRP A 63 -10.02 3.01 19.58
C TRP A 63 -9.05 3.23 20.75
N PRO A 64 -9.29 2.59 21.91
CA PRO A 64 -8.31 2.58 22.99
C PRO A 64 -6.94 2.05 22.52
N GLU A 65 -5.86 2.63 23.03
CA GLU A 65 -4.52 2.14 22.74
C GLU A 65 -4.39 0.65 23.11
N ASN A 66 -3.66 -0.11 22.29
CA ASN A 66 -3.44 -1.54 22.50
C ASN A 66 -4.73 -2.39 22.53
N SER A 67 -5.82 -1.90 21.94
CA SER A 67 -7.03 -2.70 21.73
C SER A 67 -6.67 -4.05 21.09
N PRO A 68 -7.18 -5.19 21.60
CA PRO A 68 -6.89 -6.49 21.01
C PRO A 68 -7.64 -6.65 19.69
N VAL A 69 -6.90 -6.86 18.60
CA VAL A 69 -7.47 -6.96 17.25
C VAL A 69 -6.88 -8.17 16.53
N THR A 70 -7.70 -8.89 15.76
CA THR A 70 -7.18 -10.00 14.93
C THR A 70 -6.42 -9.47 13.71
N LEU A 71 -5.46 -10.25 13.21
CA LEU A 71 -4.77 -9.96 11.94
C LEU A 71 -5.75 -9.81 10.77
N GLN A 72 -6.82 -10.62 10.74
CA GLN A 72 -7.88 -10.50 9.74
C GLN A 72 -8.60 -9.15 9.81
N THR A 73 -8.95 -8.69 11.01
CA THR A 73 -9.62 -7.39 11.18
C THR A 73 -8.70 -6.25 10.77
N LEU A 74 -7.42 -6.29 11.15
CA LEU A 74 -6.45 -5.29 10.71
C LEU A 74 -6.31 -5.28 9.18
N ALA A 75 -6.20 -6.44 8.54
CA ALA A 75 -6.09 -6.55 7.09
C ALA A 75 -7.35 -6.05 6.38
N LEU A 76 -8.52 -6.34 6.95
CA LEU A 76 -9.81 -5.83 6.46
C LEU A 76 -9.84 -4.30 6.51
N GLN A 77 -9.47 -3.67 7.62
CA GLN A 77 -9.46 -2.20 7.73
C GLN A 77 -8.39 -1.57 6.83
N MET A 78 -7.19 -2.17 6.76
CA MET A 78 -6.09 -1.75 5.90
C MET A 78 -6.50 -1.70 4.42
N ILE A 79 -7.28 -2.68 3.95
CA ILE A 79 -7.63 -2.81 2.53
C ILE A 79 -8.94 -2.09 2.19
N SER A 80 -10.00 -2.30 2.96
CA SER A 80 -11.35 -1.84 2.58
C SER A 80 -11.55 -0.33 2.75
N VAL A 81 -11.04 0.23 3.85
CA VAL A 81 -11.18 1.65 4.19
C VAL A 81 -9.83 2.37 4.25
N SER A 82 -8.75 1.68 3.88
CA SER A 82 -7.41 2.23 3.84
C SER A 82 -6.91 2.77 5.18
N ASP A 83 -7.26 2.12 6.28
CA ASP A 83 -6.87 2.57 7.62
C ASP A 83 -5.35 2.48 7.85
N ASN A 84 -4.71 3.59 8.21
CA ASN A 84 -3.26 3.69 8.31
C ASN A 84 -2.70 3.14 9.63
N SER A 85 -3.40 3.27 10.75
CA SER A 85 -3.02 2.65 12.03
C SER A 85 -3.04 1.12 11.94
N ALA A 86 -4.04 0.54 11.26
CA ALA A 86 -4.08 -0.89 10.97
C ALA A 86 -2.94 -1.32 10.04
N THR A 87 -2.61 -0.48 9.05
CA THR A 87 -1.49 -0.71 8.13
C THR A 87 -0.16 -0.77 8.88
N ASP A 88 0.13 0.23 9.71
CA ASP A 88 1.40 0.32 10.42
C ASP A 88 1.49 -0.77 11.49
N THR A 89 0.38 -1.10 12.16
CA THR A 89 0.32 -2.23 13.09
C THR A 89 0.66 -3.55 12.39
N LEU A 90 0.15 -3.79 11.18
CA LEU A 90 0.49 -4.97 10.39
C LEU A 90 1.95 -4.95 9.92
N LEU A 91 2.45 -3.83 9.41
CA LEU A 91 3.86 -3.71 9.00
C LEU A 91 4.81 -4.04 10.17
N HIS A 92 4.53 -3.51 11.36
CA HIS A 92 5.30 -3.81 12.56
C HIS A 92 5.17 -5.27 13.00
N ALA A 93 3.96 -5.83 12.98
CA ALA A 93 3.72 -7.22 13.38
C ALA A 93 4.44 -8.20 12.44
N LEU A 94 4.41 -7.97 11.13
CA LEU A 94 5.05 -8.80 10.11
C LEU A 94 6.57 -8.57 10.05
N GLY A 95 7.04 -7.38 10.43
CA GLY A 95 8.42 -6.96 10.27
C GLY A 95 8.67 -6.34 8.90
N ARG A 96 9.27 -5.15 8.88
CA ARG A 96 9.52 -4.37 7.66
C ARG A 96 10.33 -5.17 6.64
N GLU A 97 11.43 -5.77 7.08
CA GLU A 97 12.34 -6.53 6.21
C GLU A 97 11.65 -7.74 5.57
N ASN A 98 10.59 -8.29 6.18
CA ASN A 98 9.79 -9.36 5.58
C ASN A 98 8.95 -8.83 4.42
N VAL A 99 8.29 -7.68 4.59
CA VAL A 99 7.53 -7.00 3.53
C VAL A 99 8.46 -6.56 2.39
N GLU A 100 9.65 -6.05 2.70
CA GLU A 100 10.66 -5.68 1.70
C GLU A 100 11.13 -6.89 0.87
N ARG A 101 11.42 -8.01 1.54
CA ARG A 101 11.74 -9.27 0.87
C ARG A 101 10.57 -9.76 0.02
N LYS A 102 9.33 -9.61 0.49
CA LYS A 102 8.14 -9.96 -0.29
C LYS A 102 8.05 -9.12 -1.57
N LEU A 103 8.24 -7.82 -1.47
CA LEU A 103 8.26 -6.90 -2.61
C LEU A 103 9.30 -7.33 -3.65
N ALA A 104 10.53 -7.65 -3.21
CA ALA A 104 11.57 -8.14 -4.11
C ALA A 104 11.22 -9.51 -4.73
N GLN A 105 10.68 -10.45 -3.94
CA GLN A 105 10.27 -11.78 -4.42
C GLN A 105 9.13 -11.73 -5.46
N ILE A 106 8.25 -10.73 -5.37
CA ILE A 106 7.17 -10.51 -6.34
C ILE A 106 7.73 -10.00 -7.68
N GLY A 107 8.95 -9.46 -7.68
CA GLY A 107 9.62 -8.98 -8.88
C GLY A 107 9.40 -7.50 -9.15
N HIS A 108 9.33 -6.68 -8.10
CA HIS A 108 9.31 -5.22 -8.25
C HIS A 108 10.55 -4.75 -9.03
N SER A 109 10.33 -3.96 -10.07
CA SER A 109 11.35 -3.57 -11.04
C SER A 109 12.36 -2.53 -10.51
N ALA A 110 11.93 -1.62 -9.63
CA ALA A 110 12.79 -0.62 -8.99
C ALA A 110 12.64 -0.58 -7.44
N PRO A 111 13.10 -1.61 -6.69
CA PRO A 111 12.94 -1.65 -5.24
C PRO A 111 13.61 -0.47 -4.51
N ASP A 112 14.73 0.01 -5.02
CA ASP A 112 15.51 1.14 -4.49
C ASP A 112 14.72 2.46 -4.42
N ARG A 113 13.64 2.60 -5.19
CA ARG A 113 12.75 3.76 -5.10
C ARG A 113 11.83 3.74 -3.88
N THR A 114 11.56 2.56 -3.32
CA THR A 114 10.59 2.36 -2.24
C THR A 114 11.25 1.88 -0.95
N LEU A 115 12.47 1.35 -1.03
CA LEU A 115 13.23 0.86 0.12
C LEU A 115 14.05 1.99 0.77
N PRO A 116 14.10 2.06 2.11
CA PRO A 116 13.41 1.20 3.08
C PRO A 116 11.90 1.45 3.09
N PHE A 117 11.12 0.38 3.26
CA PHE A 117 9.67 0.42 3.10
C PHE A 117 9.02 1.15 4.28
N LEU A 118 8.79 2.46 4.14
CA LEU A 118 8.26 3.33 5.19
C LEU A 118 6.90 2.85 5.72
N SER A 119 6.68 3.04 7.03
CA SER A 119 5.32 3.04 7.58
C SER A 119 4.61 4.34 7.19
N THR A 120 3.29 4.37 7.30
CA THR A 120 2.51 5.56 6.97
C THR A 120 2.86 6.73 7.89
N VAL A 121 2.98 6.47 9.19
CA VAL A 121 3.34 7.51 10.17
C VAL A 121 4.74 8.08 9.91
N GLU A 122 5.70 7.24 9.50
CA GLU A 122 7.05 7.70 9.14
C GLU A 122 7.03 8.58 7.89
N ALA A 123 6.27 8.18 6.85
CA ALA A 123 6.13 8.96 5.63
C ALA A 123 5.49 10.33 5.90
N PHE A 124 4.40 10.37 6.68
CA PHE A 124 3.75 11.63 7.05
C PHE A 124 4.65 12.52 7.91
N ALA A 125 5.33 11.95 8.90
CA ALA A 125 6.23 12.70 9.76
C ALA A 125 7.44 13.26 8.99
N LEU A 126 7.98 12.54 7.99
CA LEU A 126 9.02 13.07 7.11
C LEU A 126 8.53 14.24 6.26
N LYS A 127 7.25 14.25 5.86
CA LYS A 127 6.64 15.34 5.08
C LYS A 127 6.32 16.57 5.93
N ALA A 128 6.24 16.44 7.25
CA ALA A 128 5.86 17.54 8.15
C ALA A 128 6.89 18.69 8.12
N PRO A 129 6.46 19.97 8.04
CA PRO A 129 7.38 21.12 8.03
C PRO A 129 8.35 21.16 9.21
N ALA A 130 7.91 20.75 10.40
CA ALA A 130 8.74 20.67 11.61
C ALA A 130 9.94 19.72 11.45
N ASN A 131 9.85 18.75 10.55
CA ASN A 131 10.88 17.76 10.25
C ASN A 131 11.69 18.08 8.99
N LYS A 132 11.63 19.30 8.45
CA LYS A 132 12.34 19.67 7.22
C LYS A 132 13.83 19.32 7.22
N ALA A 133 14.54 19.55 8.33
CA ALA A 133 15.95 19.19 8.46
C ALA A 133 16.19 17.67 8.50
N LEU A 134 15.22 16.89 9.00
CA LEU A 134 15.27 15.42 8.99
C LEU A 134 15.00 14.89 7.58
N TYR A 135 13.97 15.42 6.90
CA TYR A 135 13.68 15.15 5.50
C TYR A 135 14.91 15.37 4.60
N ASP A 136 15.57 16.54 4.71
CA ASP A 136 16.73 16.89 3.88
C ASP A 136 17.90 15.92 4.05
N ARG A 137 18.08 15.38 5.27
CA ARG A 137 19.08 14.33 5.53
C ARG A 137 18.64 12.99 4.95
N TYR A 138 17.37 12.63 5.14
CA TYR A 138 16.81 11.35 4.71
C TYR A 138 16.90 11.16 3.19
N ILE A 139 16.49 12.16 2.40
CA ILE A 139 16.48 12.03 0.92
C ILE A 139 17.87 12.02 0.28
N LYS A 140 18.92 12.44 1.02
CA LYS A 140 20.32 12.42 0.56
C LYS A 140 21.09 11.19 1.04
N ALA A 141 20.50 10.44 1.97
CA ALA A 141 21.14 9.31 2.61
C ALA A 141 21.05 8.06 1.72
N SER A 142 22.07 7.20 1.81
CA SER A 142 21.97 5.82 1.30
C SER A 142 20.86 5.05 2.04
N GLU A 143 20.31 4.00 1.45
CA GLU A 143 19.29 3.16 2.10
C GLU A 143 19.71 2.69 3.51
N ALA A 144 20.97 2.26 3.68
CA ALA A 144 21.51 1.85 4.97
C ALA A 144 21.48 2.98 6.02
N GLU A 145 21.72 4.22 5.58
CA GLU A 145 21.67 5.39 6.45
C GLU A 145 20.22 5.84 6.70
N GLN A 146 19.33 5.74 5.71
CA GLN A 146 17.90 5.94 5.90
C GLN A 146 17.33 4.99 6.97
N ARG A 147 17.74 3.72 6.97
CA ARG A 147 17.38 2.76 8.04
C ARG A 147 17.90 3.18 9.41
N ARG A 148 19.14 3.69 9.49
CA ARG A 148 19.68 4.23 10.75
C ARG A 148 18.86 5.42 11.23
N ILE A 149 18.52 6.34 10.33
CA ILE A 149 17.68 7.50 10.62
C ILE A 149 16.32 7.05 11.17
N ILE A 150 15.63 6.12 10.49
CA ILE A 150 14.34 5.56 10.96
C ILE A 150 14.48 4.98 12.36
N ALA A 151 15.55 4.22 12.62
CA ALA A 151 15.79 3.60 13.92
C ALA A 151 16.13 4.61 15.03
N SER A 152 16.91 5.66 14.73
CA SER A 152 17.39 6.64 15.72
C SER A 152 16.40 7.78 15.99
N GLU A 153 15.58 8.15 15.01
CA GLU A 153 14.72 9.34 15.04
C GLU A 153 13.25 8.98 15.31
N LYS A 154 12.97 7.86 15.99
CA LYS A 154 11.60 7.37 16.27
C LYS A 154 10.69 8.43 16.90
N ALA A 155 11.23 9.27 17.79
CA ALA A 155 10.47 10.36 18.40
C ALA A 155 10.04 11.43 17.38
N LYS A 156 10.86 11.66 16.35
CA LYS A 156 10.57 12.60 15.26
C LYS A 156 9.70 11.99 14.16
N LEU A 157 9.72 10.66 14.03
CA LEU A 157 8.98 9.89 13.03
C LEU A 157 7.70 9.23 13.59
N GLY A 158 7.26 9.66 14.77
CA GLY A 158 6.05 9.19 15.42
C GLY A 158 4.83 10.07 15.14
N PHE A 159 3.64 9.55 15.50
CA PHE A 159 2.36 10.20 15.25
C PHE A 159 2.25 11.62 15.83
N ALA A 160 2.90 11.89 16.97
CA ALA A 160 2.93 13.22 17.58
C ALA A 160 3.62 14.31 16.74
N GLN A 161 4.28 13.94 15.65
CA GLN A 161 4.97 14.86 14.73
C GLN A 161 4.26 14.96 13.38
N VAL A 162 3.15 14.25 13.20
CA VAL A 162 2.32 14.39 12.02
C VAL A 162 1.46 15.64 12.19
N ASP A 163 1.60 16.55 11.24
CA ASP A 163 0.76 17.74 11.11
C ASP A 163 -0.18 17.53 9.92
N ASP A 164 -1.46 17.30 10.20
CA ASP A 164 -2.48 17.02 9.18
C ASP A 164 -2.69 18.20 8.23
N SER A 165 -2.42 19.43 8.69
CA SER A 165 -2.50 20.62 7.84
C SER A 165 -1.51 20.63 6.68
N THR A 166 -0.42 19.85 6.80
CA THR A 166 0.59 19.63 5.74
C THR A 166 -0.05 19.20 4.42
N PHE A 167 -1.19 18.51 4.45
CA PHE A 167 -1.82 17.92 3.27
C PHE A 167 -2.99 18.75 2.72
N ASN A 168 -3.21 19.97 3.22
CA ASN A 168 -4.34 20.82 2.80
C ASN A 168 -4.03 21.68 1.57
N ASP A 169 -2.77 22.10 1.39
CA ASP A 169 -2.39 23.10 0.39
C ASP A 169 -1.84 22.52 -0.92
N GLY A 170 -1.83 21.19 -1.04
CA GLY A 170 -1.41 20.50 -2.25
C GLY A 170 -0.37 19.40 -2.02
N PRO A 171 0.29 18.94 -3.10
CA PRO A 171 1.25 17.85 -3.04
C PRO A 171 2.48 18.21 -2.22
N VAL A 172 2.94 17.30 -1.36
CA VAL A 172 4.14 17.48 -0.54
C VAL A 172 5.09 16.30 -0.73
N HIS A 173 6.24 16.56 -1.35
CA HIS A 173 7.33 15.59 -1.49
C HIS A 173 6.92 14.24 -2.13
N ILE A 174 5.91 14.24 -3.01
CA ILE A 174 5.36 13.01 -3.63
C ILE A 174 6.38 12.27 -4.51
N ASP A 175 7.40 12.98 -5.01
CA ASP A 175 8.44 12.40 -5.86
C ASP A 175 9.60 11.79 -5.06
N THR A 176 9.66 12.01 -3.74
CA THR A 176 10.79 11.62 -2.88
C THR A 176 10.40 10.81 -1.64
N ILE A 177 9.24 11.08 -1.05
CA ILE A 177 8.71 10.37 0.13
C ILE A 177 7.35 9.82 -0.25
N GLU A 178 7.33 8.63 -0.84
CA GLU A 178 6.12 7.89 -1.17
C GLU A 178 6.51 6.42 -1.34
N TRP A 179 5.52 5.57 -1.58
CA TRP A 179 5.77 4.25 -2.12
C TRP A 179 5.66 4.34 -3.63
N PHE A 180 6.65 3.81 -4.35
CA PHE A 180 6.70 3.86 -5.80
C PHE A 180 6.51 2.48 -6.40
N ALA A 181 5.70 2.38 -7.45
CA ALA A 181 5.57 1.20 -8.28
C ALA A 181 5.11 1.57 -9.69
N SER A 182 5.41 0.73 -10.67
CA SER A 182 4.83 0.83 -12.02
C SER A 182 3.52 0.05 -12.15
N PRO A 183 2.68 0.34 -13.16
CA PRO A 183 1.52 -0.50 -13.49
C PRO A 183 1.86 -1.98 -13.71
N ILE A 184 3.06 -2.30 -14.22
CA ILE A 184 3.55 -3.67 -14.34
C ILE A 184 3.87 -4.29 -12.97
N ASP A 185 4.53 -3.55 -12.07
CA ASP A 185 4.80 -4.02 -10.70
C ASP A 185 3.49 -4.34 -9.96
N LEU A 186 2.49 -3.46 -10.08
CA LEU A 186 1.17 -3.65 -9.47
C LEU A 186 0.42 -4.84 -10.10
N SER A 187 0.54 -5.04 -11.42
CA SER A 187 -0.03 -6.21 -12.09
C SER A 187 0.65 -7.52 -11.64
N ASN A 188 1.97 -7.51 -11.43
CA ASN A 188 2.70 -8.66 -10.89
C ASN A 188 2.28 -8.96 -9.45
N LEU A 189 2.11 -7.94 -8.61
CA LEU A 189 1.59 -8.07 -7.25
C LEU A 189 0.18 -8.66 -7.21
N LEU A 190 -0.74 -8.17 -8.04
CA LEU A 190 -2.11 -8.69 -8.12
C LEU A 190 -2.14 -10.15 -8.64
N ASN A 191 -1.30 -10.47 -9.63
CA ASN A 191 -1.16 -11.85 -10.09
C ASN A 191 -0.56 -12.76 -9.01
N HIS A 192 0.39 -12.27 -8.20
CA HIS A 192 0.89 -13.00 -7.04
C HIS A 192 -0.23 -13.30 -6.04
N ILE A 193 -1.03 -12.29 -5.71
CA ILE A 193 -2.20 -12.43 -4.81
C ILE A 193 -3.16 -13.51 -5.33
N ARG A 194 -3.52 -13.46 -6.61
CA ARG A 194 -4.36 -14.49 -7.26
C ARG A 194 -3.75 -15.89 -7.12
N ARG A 195 -2.46 -16.03 -7.41
CA ARG A 195 -1.75 -17.33 -7.41
C ARG A 195 -1.49 -17.88 -6.02
N ALA A 196 -1.51 -17.05 -4.98
CA ALA A 196 -1.34 -17.50 -3.61
C ALA A 196 -2.44 -18.50 -3.18
N GLY A 197 -3.65 -18.34 -3.75
CA GLY A 197 -4.80 -19.24 -3.51
C GLY A 197 -5.45 -19.08 -2.14
N ASP A 198 -5.16 -17.97 -1.43
CA ASP A 198 -5.75 -17.67 -0.13
C ASP A 198 -7.10 -16.97 -0.32
N THR A 199 -8.19 -17.70 -0.04
CA THR A 199 -9.55 -17.19 -0.20
C THR A 199 -9.83 -16.01 0.72
N LYS A 200 -9.23 -15.96 1.92
CA LYS A 200 -9.43 -14.86 2.86
C LYS A 200 -8.84 -13.56 2.34
N MET A 201 -7.66 -13.65 1.73
CA MET A 201 -7.02 -12.50 1.08
C MET A 201 -7.89 -11.94 -0.06
N LEU A 202 -8.48 -12.81 -0.88
CA LEU A 202 -9.37 -12.40 -1.97
C LEU A 202 -10.68 -11.77 -1.45
N GLU A 203 -11.28 -12.35 -0.42
CA GLU A 203 -12.49 -11.82 0.25
C GLU A 203 -12.23 -10.41 0.81
N ILE A 204 -11.09 -10.19 1.46
CA ILE A 204 -10.70 -8.87 2.01
C ILE A 204 -10.65 -7.80 0.90
N MET A 205 -10.06 -8.13 -0.25
CA MET A 205 -9.98 -7.20 -1.38
C MET A 205 -11.34 -6.92 -2.05
N GLN A 206 -12.33 -7.82 -1.90
CA GLN A 206 -13.64 -7.69 -2.52
C GLN A 206 -14.57 -6.73 -1.77
N VAL A 207 -14.27 -6.40 -0.50
CA VAL A 207 -15.15 -5.58 0.36
C VAL A 207 -15.35 -4.17 -0.19
N ASN A 208 -14.30 -3.56 -0.74
CA ASN A 208 -14.38 -2.29 -1.44
C ASN A 208 -14.10 -2.53 -2.91
N SER A 209 -15.09 -2.30 -3.78
CA SER A 209 -14.95 -2.52 -5.22
C SER A 209 -14.27 -1.37 -5.97
N GLY A 210 -14.09 -0.19 -5.37
CA GLY A 210 -13.53 0.99 -6.03
C GLY A 210 -14.40 1.61 -7.13
N ILE A 211 -15.37 0.88 -7.64
CA ILE A 211 -16.35 1.29 -8.66
C ILE A 211 -17.78 0.96 -8.20
N GLY A 212 -18.77 1.51 -8.92
CA GLY A 212 -20.18 1.31 -8.62
C GLY A 212 -20.62 -0.17 -8.64
N LYS A 213 -21.56 -0.53 -7.75
CA LYS A 213 -22.03 -1.92 -7.57
C LYS A 213 -22.53 -2.59 -8.85
N ALA A 214 -23.17 -1.82 -9.73
CA ALA A 214 -23.68 -2.33 -11.01
C ALA A 214 -22.57 -2.73 -11.99
N GLU A 215 -21.43 -2.03 -11.96
CA GLU A 215 -20.25 -2.38 -12.77
C GLU A 215 -19.49 -3.55 -12.14
N ALA A 216 -19.36 -3.54 -10.81
CA ALA A 216 -18.71 -4.63 -10.09
C ALA A 216 -19.43 -5.97 -10.25
N SER A 217 -20.77 -6.00 -10.29
CA SER A 217 -21.56 -7.22 -10.41
C SER A 217 -21.42 -7.95 -11.76
N LYS A 218 -20.86 -7.28 -12.78
CA LYS A 218 -20.56 -7.88 -14.09
C LYS A 218 -19.41 -8.90 -14.03
N TRP A 219 -18.61 -8.88 -12.96
CA TRP A 219 -17.48 -9.79 -12.75
C TRP A 219 -17.87 -10.96 -11.84
N ASN A 220 -17.18 -12.11 -11.98
CA ASN A 220 -17.29 -13.21 -11.01
C ASN A 220 -16.54 -12.86 -9.72
N TYR A 221 -15.42 -12.19 -9.86
CA TYR A 221 -14.63 -11.65 -8.77
C TYR A 221 -14.13 -10.27 -9.16
N LEU A 222 -14.16 -9.33 -8.21
CA LEU A 222 -13.52 -8.03 -8.32
C LEU A 222 -12.92 -7.69 -6.96
N GLY A 223 -11.59 -7.67 -6.91
CA GLY A 223 -10.82 -7.14 -5.78
C GLY A 223 -10.19 -5.81 -6.18
N TYR A 224 -10.15 -4.86 -5.24
CA TYR A 224 -9.63 -3.52 -5.50
C TYR A 224 -8.77 -3.00 -4.35
N LYS A 225 -7.75 -2.22 -4.72
CA LYS A 225 -7.13 -1.26 -3.82
C LYS A 225 -6.70 -0.03 -4.60
N GLY A 226 -7.06 1.14 -4.08
CA GLY A 226 -6.52 2.41 -4.54
C GLY A 226 -5.63 3.08 -3.51
N GLY A 227 -4.98 4.15 -3.92
CA GLY A 227 -4.18 5.01 -3.08
C GLY A 227 -4.22 6.43 -3.58
N SER A 228 -4.27 7.38 -2.65
CA SER A 228 -4.27 8.80 -2.97
C SER A 228 -3.64 9.61 -1.85
N GLU A 229 -3.09 10.73 -2.27
CA GLU A 229 -2.75 11.91 -1.47
C GLU A 229 -2.82 13.12 -2.44
N PRO A 230 -2.73 14.38 -1.97
CA PRO A 230 -2.71 15.52 -2.89
C PRO A 230 -1.67 15.34 -4.01
N GLY A 231 -2.13 15.34 -5.26
CA GLY A 231 -1.28 15.13 -6.44
C GLY A 231 -1.00 13.68 -6.80
N VAL A 232 -1.58 12.71 -6.10
CA VAL A 232 -1.40 11.27 -6.35
C VAL A 232 -2.75 10.59 -6.42
N ILE A 233 -2.99 9.82 -7.49
CA ILE A 233 -4.05 8.83 -7.56
C ILE A 233 -3.49 7.53 -8.17
N SER A 234 -3.86 6.41 -7.56
CA SER A 234 -3.57 5.07 -8.06
C SER A 234 -4.78 4.19 -7.82
N MET A 235 -5.14 3.39 -8.81
CA MET A 235 -6.21 2.39 -8.72
C MET A 235 -5.74 1.09 -9.31
N SER A 236 -5.96 -0.02 -8.60
CA SER A 236 -5.54 -1.35 -9.01
C SER A 236 -6.62 -2.38 -8.72
N PHE A 237 -6.94 -3.18 -9.75
CA PHE A 237 -8.04 -4.13 -9.77
C PHE A 237 -7.54 -5.52 -10.18
N LEU A 238 -7.95 -6.53 -9.43
CA LEU A 238 -7.87 -7.94 -9.81
C LEU A 238 -9.28 -8.42 -10.14
N LEU A 239 -9.50 -8.86 -11.38
CA LEU A 239 -10.83 -9.21 -11.87
C LEU A 239 -10.87 -10.64 -12.41
N GLN A 240 -12.01 -11.29 -12.26
CA GLN A 240 -12.32 -12.55 -12.94
C GLN A 240 -13.60 -12.39 -13.75
N SER A 241 -13.52 -12.65 -15.06
CA SER A 241 -14.69 -12.59 -15.94
C SER A 241 -15.70 -13.69 -15.63
N LYS A 242 -16.92 -13.55 -16.16
CA LYS A 242 -17.99 -14.59 -16.07
C LYS A 242 -17.55 -15.93 -16.67
N ASN A 243 -16.62 -15.90 -17.62
CA ASN A 243 -16.06 -17.09 -18.28
C ASN A 243 -14.83 -17.67 -17.55
N GLY A 244 -14.38 -17.04 -16.47
CA GLY A 244 -13.30 -17.54 -15.59
C GLY A 244 -11.91 -16.95 -15.84
N ASP A 245 -11.74 -16.14 -16.89
CA ASP A 245 -10.46 -15.48 -17.22
C ASP A 245 -10.11 -14.41 -16.19
N TRP A 246 -8.82 -14.29 -15.87
CA TRP A 246 -8.30 -13.32 -14.91
C TRP A 246 -7.66 -12.12 -15.60
N TYR A 247 -7.92 -10.94 -15.07
CA TYR A 247 -7.40 -9.68 -15.55
C TYR A 247 -6.83 -8.86 -14.39
N THR A 248 -5.80 -8.07 -14.69
CA THR A 248 -5.34 -6.99 -13.82
C THR A 248 -5.53 -5.68 -14.57
N VAL A 249 -6.03 -4.66 -13.87
CA VAL A 249 -6.09 -3.29 -14.39
C VAL A 249 -5.45 -2.40 -13.35
N SER A 250 -4.43 -1.64 -13.75
CA SER A 250 -3.73 -0.72 -12.87
C SER A 250 -3.46 0.58 -13.61
N GLY A 251 -3.68 1.70 -12.93
CA GLY A 251 -3.36 3.03 -13.43
C GLY A 251 -2.94 3.93 -12.30
N SER A 252 -2.08 4.90 -12.60
CA SER A 252 -1.65 5.92 -11.67
C SER A 252 -1.46 7.26 -12.38
N TRP A 253 -1.69 8.35 -11.66
CA TRP A 253 -1.41 9.71 -12.11
C TRP A 253 -0.78 10.49 -10.95
N ASN A 254 0.40 11.07 -11.20
CA ASN A 254 1.04 12.00 -10.29
C ASN A 254 1.13 13.41 -10.89
N ASN A 255 0.99 14.42 -10.04
CA ASN A 255 1.24 15.81 -10.35
C ASN A 255 1.87 16.49 -9.12
N PRO A 256 3.18 16.78 -9.13
CA PRO A 256 3.85 17.35 -7.96
C PRO A 256 3.52 18.83 -7.73
N ALA A 257 2.84 19.49 -8.67
CA ALA A 257 2.50 20.91 -8.56
C ALA A 257 1.05 21.15 -8.11
N LYS A 258 0.12 20.22 -8.35
CA LYS A 258 -1.33 20.40 -8.11
C LYS A 258 -2.02 19.08 -7.82
N GLN A 259 -3.19 19.16 -7.20
CA GLN A 259 -4.09 18.02 -7.08
C GLN A 259 -4.47 17.47 -8.47
N VAL A 260 -4.49 16.15 -8.58
CA VAL A 260 -4.97 15.43 -9.77
C VAL A 260 -6.49 15.46 -9.83
N ASN A 261 -7.07 15.23 -11.01
CA ASN A 261 -8.52 15.20 -11.17
C ASN A 261 -9.03 13.75 -11.11
N ASP A 262 -9.56 13.34 -9.96
CA ASP A 262 -10.05 11.99 -9.72
C ASP A 262 -11.17 11.57 -10.68
N THR A 263 -12.09 12.49 -11.03
CA THR A 263 -13.18 12.20 -11.96
C THR A 263 -12.65 11.94 -13.36
N GLN A 264 -11.71 12.77 -13.84
CA GLN A 264 -11.07 12.57 -15.14
C GLN A 264 -10.23 11.29 -15.19
N PHE A 265 -9.71 10.83 -14.05
CA PHE A 265 -8.95 9.59 -13.99
C PHE A 265 -9.84 8.34 -14.12
N ILE A 266 -11.09 8.42 -13.63
CA ILE A 266 -12.03 7.29 -13.60
C ILE A 266 -12.95 7.25 -14.83
N CYS A 267 -13.24 8.40 -15.44
CA CYS A 267 -14.16 8.57 -16.58
C CYS A 267 -13.44 8.57 -17.93
#